data_AF-A0A497XN08-F1
#
_entry.id   AF-A0A497XN08-F1
#
_cell.length_a   1.000
_cell.length_b   1.000
_cell.length_c   1.000
_cell.angle_alpha   90.00
_cell.angle_beta   90.00
_cell.angle_gamma   90.00
#
_symmetry.space_group_name_H-M   'P 1'
#
loop_
_entity.id
_entity.type
_entity.pdbx_description
1 polymer ?
#
loop_
_entity_poly.entity_id
_entity_poly.type
_entity_poly.pdbx_seq_one_letter_code
_entity_poly.pdbx_strand_id
1 'polypeptide(L)'
;MNNLQALSQKSRFAILILLTLFFSACSETPQRFFDIAILNTNMINDFASEDLARHINDETKEYPDIPSSKKKGDEAAVSLNNKILYLEQSLEKVKKLSASGEEEKEIKALSQQLYELVIPVYKNEYLTYAKLCDSKGSQSAKDEIIKNIDEKYGARFEEHFNALMEKGKAYAQKHNIQVNWAQ
;
A
#
# COMPACT_ATOMS: atom_id res chain seq x y z
N MET A 1 9.75 50.69 31.76
CA MET A 1 9.54 49.46 30.95
C MET A 1 10.25 49.66 29.62
N ASN A 2 11.28 48.84 29.35
CA ASN A 2 11.81 48.41 28.03
C ASN A 2 13.31 48.10 28.11
N ASN A 3 13.65 46.87 28.50
CA ASN A 3 15.01 46.32 28.50
C ASN A 3 15.26 45.47 27.23
N LEU A 4 15.14 46.07 26.04
CA LEU A 4 15.43 45.40 24.77
C LEU A 4 16.51 46.16 23.98
N GLN A 5 17.65 46.43 24.61
CA GLN A 5 18.84 46.92 23.91
C GLN A 5 20.11 46.32 24.50
N ALA A 6 20.41 45.05 24.17
CA ALA A 6 21.78 44.51 24.24
C ALA A 6 21.89 43.12 23.58
N LEU A 7 21.50 42.99 22.31
CA LEU A 7 21.91 41.83 21.50
C LEU A 7 22.91 42.33 20.46
N SER A 8 24.18 42.01 20.67
CA SER A 8 25.27 42.36 19.76
C SER A 8 25.01 41.76 18.37
N GLN A 9 25.55 42.39 17.33
CA GLN A 9 25.34 41.96 15.94
C GLN A 9 25.75 40.49 15.71
N LYS A 10 26.77 40.00 16.42
CA LYS A 10 27.19 38.59 16.43
C LYS A 10 26.14 37.65 17.03
N SER A 11 25.45 38.11 18.09
CA SER A 11 24.38 37.34 18.76
C SER A 11 23.09 37.30 17.92
N ARG A 12 22.81 38.35 17.14
CA ARG A 12 21.72 38.34 16.14
C ARG A 12 21.98 37.36 14.99
N PHE A 13 23.22 37.28 14.51
CA PHE A 13 23.63 36.28 13.51
C PHE A 13 23.53 34.85 14.05
N ALA A 14 23.92 34.60 15.30
CA ALA A 14 23.81 33.29 15.93
C ALA A 14 22.34 32.83 16.07
N ILE A 15 21.42 33.75 16.43
CA ILE A 15 19.97 33.45 16.49
C ILE A 15 19.40 33.17 15.10
N LEU A 16 19.85 33.89 14.06
CA LEU A 16 19.40 33.65 12.69
C LEU A 16 19.85 32.28 12.15
N ILE A 17 21.09 31.87 12.43
CA ILE A 17 21.62 30.55 12.08
C ILE A 17 20.86 29.45 12.86
N LEU A 18 20.61 29.66 14.14
CA LEU A 18 19.84 28.71 14.96
C LEU A 18 18.41 28.54 14.42
N LEU A 19 17.76 29.64 13.99
CA LEU A 19 16.44 29.61 13.37
C LEU A 19 16.44 28.86 12.02
N THR A 20 17.48 29.00 11.19
CA THR A 20 17.58 28.25 9.92
C THR A 20 17.76 26.74 10.12
N LEU A 21 18.37 26.30 11.23
CA LEU A 21 18.55 24.88 11.53
C LEU A 21 17.23 24.19 11.93
N PHE A 22 16.25 24.92 12.47
CA PHE A 22 14.93 24.37 12.83
C PHE A 22 14.00 24.14 11.63
N PHE A 23 14.27 24.73 10.45
CA PHE A 23 13.43 24.51 9.26
C PHE A 23 13.77 23.23 8.48
N SER A 24 14.80 22.48 8.87
CA SER A 24 15.23 21.26 8.17
C SER A 24 14.53 19.98 8.66
N ALA A 25 13.65 20.08 9.66
CA ALA A 25 13.13 18.93 10.41
C ALA A 25 11.80 18.33 9.90
N CYS A 26 11.36 18.65 8.69
CA CYS A 26 10.01 18.28 8.22
C CYS A 26 9.99 17.59 6.84
N SER A 27 10.92 16.66 6.60
CA SER A 27 10.85 15.78 5.41
C SER A 27 10.99 14.32 5.84
N GLU A 28 10.23 13.42 5.19
CA GLU A 28 10.44 11.98 5.38
C GLU A 28 11.86 11.60 4.94
N THR A 29 12.44 10.58 5.59
CA THR A 29 13.68 10.00 5.05
C THR A 29 13.36 9.28 3.74
N PRO A 30 14.29 9.24 2.76
CA PRO A 30 14.04 8.55 1.50
C PRO A 30 13.64 7.08 1.66
N GLN A 31 14.27 6.38 2.62
CA GLN A 31 13.89 5.00 2.95
C GLN A 31 12.44 4.89 3.39
N ARG A 32 12.01 5.74 4.34
CA ARG A 32 10.65 5.69 4.87
C ARG A 32 9.61 6.08 3.83
N PHE A 33 9.93 7.05 2.98
CA PHE A 33 9.10 7.41 1.84
C PHE A 33 8.94 6.21 0.90
N PHE A 34 10.05 5.57 0.51
CA PHE A 34 10.06 4.39 -0.35
C PHE A 34 9.25 3.24 0.24
N ASP A 35 9.44 2.92 1.52
CA ASP A 35 8.75 1.83 2.19
C ASP A 35 7.22 2.04 2.17
N ILE A 36 6.77 3.26 2.43
CA ILE A 36 5.34 3.58 2.52
C ILE A 36 4.69 3.69 1.14
N ALA A 37 5.31 4.42 0.22
CA ALA A 37 4.70 4.74 -1.07
C ALA A 37 4.90 3.63 -2.12
N ILE A 38 5.97 2.85 -2.03
CA ILE A 38 6.34 1.86 -3.06
C ILE A 38 6.29 0.45 -2.48
N LEU A 39 7.10 0.13 -1.46
CA LEU A 39 7.27 -1.26 -1.00
C LEU A 39 5.97 -1.89 -0.50
N ASN A 40 5.15 -1.16 0.27
CA ASN A 40 3.87 -1.66 0.77
C ASN A 40 2.86 -2.01 -0.33
N THR A 41 3.05 -1.51 -1.56
CA THR A 41 2.18 -1.88 -2.70
C THR A 41 2.43 -3.31 -3.18
N ASN A 42 3.51 -3.97 -2.75
CA ASN A 42 3.71 -5.41 -2.97
C ASN A 42 2.57 -6.25 -2.37
N MET A 43 1.83 -5.73 -1.38
CA MET A 43 0.67 -6.43 -0.80
C MET A 43 -0.50 -6.61 -1.77
N ILE A 44 -0.46 -5.95 -2.93
CA ILE A 44 -1.48 -6.04 -3.98
C ILE A 44 -0.88 -6.43 -5.33
N ASN A 45 0.35 -6.94 -5.38
CA ASN A 45 1.00 -7.37 -6.62
C ASN A 45 0.27 -8.54 -7.31
N ASP A 46 -0.55 -9.28 -6.58
CA ASP A 46 -1.36 -10.40 -7.04
C ASP A 46 -2.79 -9.98 -7.45
N PHE A 47 -3.10 -8.68 -7.45
CA PHE A 47 -4.41 -8.19 -7.84
C PHE A 47 -4.78 -8.61 -9.27
N ALA A 48 -6.06 -8.94 -9.47
CA ALA A 48 -6.61 -9.44 -10.74
C ALA A 48 -5.93 -10.71 -11.29
N SER A 49 -5.20 -11.46 -10.46
CA SER A 49 -4.54 -12.71 -10.86
C SER A 49 -5.25 -13.97 -10.36
N GLU A 50 -4.98 -15.10 -11.01
CA GLU A 50 -5.37 -16.43 -10.53
C GLU A 50 -4.73 -16.78 -9.18
N ASP A 51 -3.54 -16.24 -8.90
CA ASP A 51 -2.80 -16.51 -7.67
C ASP A 51 -3.54 -15.98 -6.44
N LEU A 52 -4.07 -14.76 -6.51
CA LEU A 52 -4.90 -14.21 -5.43
C LEU A 52 -6.18 -15.01 -5.24
N ALA A 53 -6.84 -15.41 -6.32
CA ALA A 53 -8.03 -16.25 -6.25
C ALA A 53 -7.74 -17.57 -5.54
N ARG A 54 -6.63 -18.23 -5.91
CA ARG A 54 -6.16 -19.45 -5.27
C ARG A 54 -5.85 -19.25 -3.80
N HIS A 55 -5.13 -18.19 -3.43
CA HIS A 55 -4.83 -17.87 -2.03
C HIS A 55 -6.11 -17.70 -1.19
N ILE A 56 -7.10 -16.96 -1.70
CA ILE A 56 -8.37 -16.77 -0.98
C ILE A 56 -9.11 -18.11 -0.83
N ASN A 57 -9.14 -18.94 -1.87
CA ASN A 57 -9.81 -20.24 -1.82
C ASN A 57 -9.08 -21.23 -0.89
N ASP A 58 -7.74 -21.18 -0.82
CA ASP A 58 -6.92 -22.05 0.02
C ASP A 58 -7.16 -21.85 1.53
N GLU A 59 -7.64 -20.67 1.96
CA GLU A 59 -8.09 -20.44 3.35
C GLU A 59 -9.18 -21.43 3.78
N THR A 60 -9.99 -21.90 2.82
CA THR A 60 -11.09 -22.84 3.07
C THR A 60 -10.63 -24.29 3.11
N LYS A 61 -9.42 -24.60 2.66
CA LYS A 61 -8.92 -25.97 2.48
C LYS A 61 -8.93 -26.77 3.78
N GLU A 62 -9.66 -27.88 3.77
CA GLU A 62 -9.73 -28.81 4.90
C GLU A 62 -8.60 -29.84 4.78
N TYR A 63 -7.99 -30.16 5.92
CA TYR A 63 -6.95 -31.18 6.02
C TYR A 63 -7.50 -32.33 6.86
N PRO A 64 -7.27 -33.60 6.48
CA PRO A 64 -7.83 -34.77 7.20
C PRO A 64 -7.49 -34.80 8.69
N ASP A 65 -6.32 -34.29 9.06
CA ASP A 65 -5.80 -34.32 10.43
C ASP A 65 -6.21 -33.10 11.27
N ILE A 66 -6.93 -32.14 10.69
CA ILE A 66 -7.45 -30.95 11.39
C ILE A 66 -8.95 -31.12 11.57
N PRO A 67 -9.47 -31.24 12.81
CA PRO A 67 -10.89 -31.40 13.05
C PRO A 67 -11.69 -30.25 12.41
N SER A 68 -12.70 -30.58 11.61
CA SER A 68 -13.60 -29.60 10.99
C SER A 68 -14.33 -28.72 12.03
N SER A 69 -14.50 -29.20 13.26
CA SER A 69 -15.02 -28.43 14.40
C SER A 69 -14.14 -27.25 14.85
N LYS A 70 -12.90 -27.16 14.35
CA LYS A 70 -12.00 -26.01 14.57
C LYS A 70 -12.21 -24.91 13.53
N LYS A 71 -12.94 -25.19 12.45
CA LYS A 71 -13.27 -24.21 11.41
C LYS A 71 -14.64 -23.58 11.67
N LYS A 72 -14.74 -22.29 11.36
CA LYS A 72 -15.96 -21.49 11.45
C LYS A 72 -16.71 -21.42 10.12
N GLY A 73 -16.02 -21.73 9.01
CA GLY A 73 -16.60 -21.61 7.67
C GLY A 73 -16.73 -20.16 7.21
N ASP A 74 -15.87 -19.28 7.72
CA ASP A 74 -15.76 -17.85 7.34
C ASP A 74 -14.29 -17.42 7.16
N GLU A 75 -13.36 -18.38 7.07
CA GLU A 75 -11.93 -18.15 7.08
C GLU A 75 -11.47 -17.28 5.91
N ALA A 76 -11.99 -17.51 4.70
CA ALA A 76 -11.63 -16.71 3.54
C ALA A 76 -12.12 -15.27 3.68
N ALA A 77 -13.37 -15.07 4.11
CA ALA A 77 -13.91 -13.74 4.35
C ALA A 77 -13.17 -13.01 5.48
N VAL A 78 -12.79 -13.69 6.56
CA VAL A 78 -12.01 -13.10 7.66
C VAL A 78 -10.60 -12.71 7.18
N SER A 79 -9.90 -13.59 6.46
CA SER A 79 -8.58 -13.30 5.88
C SER A 79 -8.64 -12.08 4.95
N LEU A 80 -9.64 -12.02 4.07
CA LEU A 80 -9.82 -10.90 3.15
C LEU A 80 -10.15 -9.58 3.87
N ASN A 81 -10.99 -9.60 4.90
CA ASN A 81 -11.30 -8.41 5.68
C ASN A 81 -10.05 -7.86 6.40
N ASN A 82 -9.16 -8.73 6.88
CA ASN A 82 -7.88 -8.31 7.45
C ASN A 82 -6.98 -7.67 6.37
N LYS A 83 -6.93 -8.22 5.15
CA LYS A 83 -6.23 -7.61 4.02
C LYS A 83 -6.82 -6.23 3.70
N ILE A 84 -8.14 -6.10 3.60
CA ILE A 84 -8.84 -4.81 3.38
C ILE A 84 -8.44 -3.78 4.43
N LEU A 85 -8.48 -4.14 5.72
CA LEU A 85 -8.10 -3.24 6.81
C LEU A 85 -6.65 -2.75 6.66
N TYR A 86 -5.73 -3.66 6.32
CA TYR A 86 -4.34 -3.30 6.06
C TYR A 86 -4.20 -2.34 4.87
N LEU A 87 -4.95 -2.56 3.78
CA LEU A 87 -4.91 -1.70 2.60
C LEU A 87 -5.45 -0.30 2.91
N GLU A 88 -6.56 -0.20 3.65
CA GLU A 88 -7.12 1.08 4.10
C GLU A 88 -6.12 1.84 4.99
N GLN A 89 -5.46 1.15 5.93
CA GLN A 89 -4.40 1.76 6.75
C GLN A 89 -3.19 2.20 5.91
N SER A 90 -2.83 1.44 4.88
CA SER A 90 -1.72 1.78 3.99
C SER A 90 -2.03 3.00 3.13
N LEU A 91 -3.24 3.10 2.58
CA LEU A 91 -3.73 4.29 1.90
C LEU A 91 -3.68 5.53 2.81
N GLU A 92 -4.12 5.40 4.06
CA GLU A 92 -4.06 6.51 5.02
C GLU A 92 -2.62 6.93 5.34
N LYS A 93 -1.67 5.99 5.39
CA LYS A 93 -0.24 6.32 5.53
C LYS A 93 0.28 7.06 4.31
N VAL A 94 -0.06 6.61 3.09
CA VAL A 94 0.33 7.29 1.84
C VAL A 94 -0.23 8.72 1.81
N LYS A 95 -1.51 8.92 2.13
CA LYS A 95 -2.13 10.25 2.17
C LYS A 95 -1.43 11.20 3.14
N LYS A 96 -0.99 10.70 4.30
CA LYS A 96 -0.28 11.47 5.33
C LYS A 96 1.22 11.63 5.08
N LEU A 97 1.79 10.89 4.14
CA LEU A 97 3.21 10.93 3.81
C LEU A 97 3.61 12.32 3.33
N SER A 98 4.65 12.93 3.90
CA SER A 98 5.17 14.19 3.36
C SER A 98 5.94 13.93 2.06
N ALA A 99 5.79 14.84 1.09
CA ALA A 99 6.45 14.78 -0.21
C ALA A 99 7.13 16.13 -0.45
N SER A 100 8.46 16.10 -0.50
CA SER A 100 9.33 17.29 -0.48
C SER A 100 9.70 17.80 -1.88
N GLY A 101 9.56 16.97 -2.92
CA GLY A 101 9.82 17.31 -4.32
C GLY A 101 8.80 16.75 -5.30
N GLU A 102 8.88 17.17 -6.57
CA GLU A 102 7.93 16.75 -7.62
C GLU A 102 7.94 15.23 -7.86
N GLU A 103 9.12 14.59 -7.81
CA GLU A 103 9.27 13.13 -7.90
C GLU A 103 8.49 12.40 -6.79
N GLU A 104 8.63 12.84 -5.54
CA GLU A 104 7.91 12.26 -4.40
C GLU A 104 6.40 12.51 -4.49
N LYS A 105 5.98 13.67 -4.98
CA LYS A 105 4.55 13.97 -5.20
C LYS A 105 3.96 13.04 -6.26
N GLU A 106 4.69 12.78 -7.34
CA GLU A 106 4.27 11.88 -8.41
C GLU A 106 4.15 10.43 -7.90
N ILE A 107 5.17 9.93 -7.20
CA ILE A 107 5.16 8.58 -6.59
C ILE A 107 4.00 8.43 -5.62
N LYS A 108 3.80 9.42 -4.73
CA LYS A 108 2.70 9.44 -3.77
C LYS A 108 1.34 9.40 -4.48
N ALA A 109 1.17 10.16 -5.56
CA ALA A 109 -0.06 10.18 -6.33
C ALA A 109 -0.35 8.82 -7.01
N LEU A 110 0.66 8.19 -7.63
CA LEU A 110 0.52 6.87 -8.24
C LEU A 110 0.16 5.79 -7.20
N SER A 111 0.84 5.80 -6.05
CA SER A 111 0.56 4.90 -4.93
C SER A 111 -0.88 5.06 -4.41
N GLN A 112 -1.32 6.30 -4.22
CA GLN A 112 -2.69 6.60 -3.80
C GLN A 112 -3.72 6.10 -4.82
N GLN A 113 -3.52 6.38 -6.11
CA GLN A 113 -4.41 5.93 -7.18
C GLN A 113 -4.53 4.40 -7.22
N LEU A 114 -3.42 3.69 -7.02
CA LEU A 114 -3.40 2.23 -6.99
C LEU A 114 -4.25 1.68 -5.83
N TYR A 115 -4.10 2.20 -4.61
CA TYR A 115 -4.93 1.80 -3.47
C TYR A 115 -6.41 2.15 -3.68
N GLU A 116 -6.71 3.35 -4.18
CA GLU A 116 -8.08 3.80 -4.46
C GLU A 116 -8.75 2.97 -5.57
N LEU A 117 -7.97 2.42 -6.51
CA LEU A 117 -8.44 1.50 -7.52
C LEU A 117 -8.81 0.13 -6.92
N VAL A 118 -7.94 -0.45 -6.09
CA VAL A 118 -8.11 -1.86 -5.67
C VAL A 118 -9.01 -2.04 -4.44
N ILE A 119 -9.00 -1.11 -3.48
CA ILE A 119 -9.76 -1.25 -2.22
C ILE A 119 -11.27 -1.48 -2.46
N PRO A 120 -11.95 -0.74 -3.37
CA PRO A 120 -13.35 -1.00 -3.67
C PRO A 120 -13.58 -2.42 -4.21
N VAL A 121 -12.67 -2.93 -5.05
CA VAL A 121 -12.78 -4.27 -5.63
C VAL A 121 -12.58 -5.35 -4.58
N TYR A 122 -11.64 -5.14 -3.64
CA TYR A 122 -11.48 -6.01 -2.47
C TYR A 122 -12.76 -6.06 -1.62
N LYS A 123 -13.37 -4.91 -1.35
CA LYS A 123 -14.57 -4.79 -0.51
C LYS A 123 -15.84 -5.36 -1.15
N ASN A 124 -15.86 -5.47 -2.47
CA ASN A 124 -17.03 -5.91 -3.23
C ASN A 124 -16.80 -7.29 -3.86
N GLU A 125 -16.15 -7.34 -5.03
CA GLU A 125 -16.04 -8.54 -5.85
C GLU A 125 -15.23 -9.64 -5.15
N TYR A 126 -14.06 -9.32 -4.57
CA TYR A 126 -13.28 -10.33 -3.85
C TYR A 126 -13.96 -10.76 -2.55
N LEU A 127 -14.69 -9.89 -1.85
CA LEU A 127 -15.44 -10.29 -0.66
C LEU A 127 -16.60 -11.21 -1.01
N THR A 128 -17.23 -10.98 -2.16
CA THR A 128 -18.22 -11.91 -2.73
C THR A 128 -17.57 -13.25 -3.06
N TYR A 129 -16.41 -13.24 -3.72
CA TYR A 129 -15.64 -14.44 -4.01
C TYR A 129 -15.25 -15.22 -2.75
N ALA A 130 -14.75 -14.54 -1.71
CA ALA A 130 -14.36 -15.16 -0.44
C ALA A 130 -15.55 -15.85 0.25
N LYS A 131 -16.71 -15.19 0.32
CA LYS A 131 -17.94 -15.79 0.85
C LYS A 131 -18.41 -16.99 0.03
N LEU A 132 -18.20 -16.96 -1.28
CA LEU A 132 -18.49 -18.09 -2.16
C LEU A 132 -17.52 -19.27 -1.92
N CYS A 133 -16.26 -18.99 -1.57
CA CYS A 133 -15.32 -20.01 -1.13
C CYS A 133 -15.75 -20.64 0.20
N ASP A 134 -16.04 -19.81 1.20
CA ASP A 134 -16.47 -20.23 2.54
C ASP A 134 -17.72 -21.11 2.50
N SER A 135 -18.69 -20.75 1.66
CA SER A 135 -19.94 -21.51 1.46
C SER A 135 -19.80 -22.73 0.54
N LYS A 136 -18.59 -23.05 0.06
CA LYS A 136 -18.32 -24.12 -0.91
C LYS A 136 -19.18 -24.01 -2.17
N GLY A 137 -19.40 -22.78 -2.64
CA GLY A 137 -20.18 -22.48 -3.85
C GLY A 137 -19.54 -23.03 -5.12
N SER A 138 -20.29 -22.97 -6.23
CA SER A 138 -19.89 -23.57 -7.50
C SER A 138 -18.62 -22.95 -8.09
N GLN A 139 -17.77 -23.78 -8.69
CA GLN A 139 -16.55 -23.32 -9.34
C GLN A 139 -16.84 -22.35 -10.49
N SER A 140 -17.89 -22.63 -11.29
CA SER A 140 -18.30 -21.73 -12.38
C SER A 140 -18.62 -20.30 -11.90
N ALA A 141 -19.25 -20.14 -10.73
CA ALA A 141 -19.54 -18.81 -10.21
C ALA A 141 -18.28 -18.11 -9.65
N LYS A 142 -17.35 -18.89 -9.07
CA LYS A 142 -16.03 -18.39 -8.65
C LYS A 142 -15.23 -17.89 -9.85
N ASP A 143 -15.17 -18.68 -10.92
CA ASP A 143 -14.43 -18.37 -12.14
C ASP A 143 -15.00 -17.12 -12.84
N GLU A 144 -16.33 -16.99 -12.89
CA GLU A 144 -17.00 -15.82 -13.46
C GLU A 144 -16.65 -14.52 -12.71
N ILE A 145 -16.58 -14.56 -11.37
CA ILE A 145 -16.19 -13.37 -10.59
C ILE A 145 -14.75 -12.98 -10.91
N ILE A 146 -13.81 -13.93 -10.90
CA ILE A 146 -12.39 -13.65 -11.16
C ILE A 146 -12.17 -13.15 -12.59
N LYS A 147 -12.79 -13.78 -13.57
CA LYS A 147 -12.78 -13.34 -14.98
C LYS A 147 -13.28 -11.91 -15.12
N ASN A 148 -14.39 -11.58 -14.46
CA ASN A 148 -14.95 -10.23 -14.49
C ASN A 148 -14.03 -9.19 -13.82
N ILE A 149 -13.31 -9.56 -12.76
CA ILE A 149 -12.33 -8.67 -12.13
C ILE A 149 -11.18 -8.38 -13.10
N ASP A 150 -10.62 -9.42 -13.70
CA ASP A 150 -9.52 -9.29 -14.67
C ASP A 150 -9.93 -8.43 -15.87
N GLU A 151 -11.04 -8.77 -16.54
CA GLU A 151 -11.52 -8.04 -17.72
C GLU A 151 -11.83 -6.56 -17.44
N LYS A 152 -12.25 -6.21 -16.22
CA LYS A 152 -12.60 -4.82 -15.86
C LYS A 152 -11.42 -4.02 -15.31
N TYR A 153 -10.50 -4.66 -14.62
CA TYR A 153 -9.52 -3.96 -13.78
C TYR A 153 -8.07 -4.37 -14.04
N GLY A 154 -7.80 -5.56 -14.60
CA GLY A 154 -6.46 -6.14 -14.73
C GLY A 154 -5.50 -5.23 -15.47
N ALA A 155 -5.82 -4.89 -16.74
CA ALA A 155 -4.97 -4.02 -17.56
C ALA A 155 -4.71 -2.65 -16.92
N ARG A 156 -5.73 -2.03 -16.30
CA ARG A 156 -5.58 -0.73 -15.64
C ARG A 156 -4.72 -0.83 -14.38
N PHE A 157 -4.88 -1.89 -13.60
CA PHE A 157 -4.04 -2.15 -12.43
C PHE A 157 -2.58 -2.32 -12.85
N GLU A 158 -2.32 -3.16 -13.86
CA GLU A 158 -0.97 -3.43 -14.37
C GLU A 158 -0.29 -2.14 -14.83
N GLU A 159 -0.99 -1.29 -15.59
CA GLU A 159 -0.49 0.01 -16.03
C GLU A 159 -0.06 0.90 -14.83
N HIS A 160 -0.93 1.04 -13.83
CA HIS A 160 -0.66 1.89 -12.67
C HIS A 160 0.45 1.31 -11.78
N PHE A 161 0.45 -0.01 -11.60
CA PHE A 161 1.46 -0.72 -10.82
C PHE A 161 2.84 -0.59 -11.47
N ASN A 162 2.93 -0.82 -12.78
CA ASN A 162 4.19 -0.69 -13.52
C ASN A 162 4.71 0.75 -13.51
N ALA A 163 3.83 1.75 -13.68
CA ALA A 163 4.22 3.15 -13.57
C ALA A 163 4.82 3.49 -12.20
N LEU A 164 4.20 3.01 -11.10
CA LEU A 164 4.73 3.17 -9.76
C LEU A 164 6.06 2.45 -9.57
N MET A 165 6.19 1.21 -10.05
CA MET A 165 7.41 0.42 -9.92
C MET A 165 8.59 1.02 -10.67
N GLU A 166 8.39 1.55 -11.87
CA GLU A 166 9.44 2.22 -12.62
C GLU A 166 9.96 3.47 -11.90
N LYS A 167 9.05 4.29 -11.35
CA LYS A 167 9.43 5.44 -10.51
C LYS A 167 10.13 4.99 -9.23
N GLY A 168 9.66 3.90 -8.62
CA GLY A 168 10.25 3.34 -7.42
C GLY A 168 11.67 2.82 -7.62
N LYS A 169 11.95 2.13 -8.72
CA LYS A 169 13.30 1.69 -9.09
C LYS A 169 14.25 2.87 -9.25
N ALA A 170 13.82 3.91 -9.98
CA ALA A 170 14.62 5.13 -10.17
C ALA A 170 14.90 5.85 -8.85
N TYR A 171 13.88 5.99 -8.00
CA TYR A 171 14.02 6.59 -6.66
C TYR A 171 14.98 5.79 -5.78
N ALA A 172 14.82 4.47 -5.72
CA ALA A 172 15.70 3.60 -4.93
C ALA A 172 17.16 3.73 -5.36
N GLN A 173 17.42 3.73 -6.68
CA GLN A 173 18.77 3.92 -7.22
C GLN A 173 19.35 5.29 -6.83
N LYS A 174 18.59 6.36 -7.02
CA LYS A 174 19.00 7.74 -6.70
C LYS A 174 19.34 7.93 -5.22
N HIS A 175 18.61 7.24 -4.34
CA HIS A 175 18.75 7.35 -2.89
C HIS A 175 19.56 6.22 -2.24
N ASN A 176 20.20 5.35 -3.04
CA ASN A 176 20.99 4.19 -2.60
C ASN A 176 20.23 3.20 -1.70
N ILE A 177 18.92 3.07 -1.92
CA ILE A 177 18.06 2.13 -1.21
C ILE A 177 18.29 0.74 -1.80
N GLN A 178 18.70 -0.21 -0.96
CA GLN A 178 18.91 -1.60 -1.37
C GLN A 178 17.56 -2.31 -1.48
N VAL A 179 17.22 -2.77 -2.68
CA VAL A 179 15.97 -3.47 -2.95
C VAL A 179 16.26 -4.74 -3.71
N ASN A 180 15.67 -5.85 -3.27
CA ASN A 180 15.65 -7.08 -4.04
C ASN A 180 14.39 -7.09 -4.92
N TRP A 181 14.57 -6.73 -6.18
CA TRP A 181 13.48 -6.81 -7.17
C TRP A 181 13.34 -8.26 -7.58
N ALA A 182 12.14 -8.82 -7.44
CA ALA A 182 11.85 -10.14 -8.01
C ALA A 182 12.17 -10.11 -9.51
N GLN A 183 13.03 -11.03 -9.95
CA GLN A 183 13.42 -11.20 -11.36
C GLN A 183 12.32 -11.87 -12.17
#